data_AF-A0A962DU83-F1
#
_entry.id   AF-A0A962DU83-F1
#
_cell.length_a   1.000
_cell.length_b   1.000
_cell.length_c   1.000
_cell.angle_alpha   90.00
_cell.angle_beta   90.00
_cell.angle_gamma   90.00
#
_symmetry.space_group_name_H-M   'P 1'
#
loop_
_entity.id
_entity.type
_entity.pdbx_description
1 polymer ?
#
loop_
_entity_poly.entity_id
_entity_poly.type
_entity_poly.pdbx_seq_one_letter_code
_entity_poly.pdbx_strand_id
1 'polypeptide(L)'
;MDKSFEPKPIEARWYPAWEQSGYFAPNGAGEPYCIQLPPPNVTGTLHMGHAFQQTVMDLLIRYQRMSGKNTLWQCGTDHAGIATQKIVENQLAAQGKSKHDLGREAFIAKVWDWKEESGSTITRQMRRLGASCDWSRERFTMDEGLSAAVKRVFIEWYRAGLLYRGKRLVHWDPVLGTAVSDLEVENIEKDGHMWSIRYPAAEGSDSVVVATTRPETMLGDVAVAVHPDDERYQHLIGQRLKLPLTDREIPVIADEYVDREFGTGCVKITPAHDFNDYQIGQRHHIAPLTIFTLDAKVNDNAPAAYQGMDRFAARKQIVADLEAQGLLVEIKPHKLSLPISQRSDAVIEPMLTDQWFLDLTRDELPDGRPGGKRAITDPALAAVTEGHIKFVPENWKTTYVQWLTNIQDWCVSRQLWWGHRIPAWFDDAGNIFVGEDEADARAFGDTAPVGALRQD
;
A
#
# COMPACT_ATOMS: atom_id res chain seq x y z
N MET A 1 -42.83 22.81 -33.63
CA MET A 1 -41.54 22.54 -32.98
C MET A 1 -40.84 23.88 -32.81
N ASP A 2 -40.26 24.12 -31.64
CA ASP A 2 -39.43 25.31 -31.40
C ASP A 2 -38.21 25.31 -32.33
N LYS A 3 -37.64 26.49 -32.59
CA LYS A 3 -36.51 26.65 -33.50
C LYS A 3 -35.18 26.14 -32.92
N SER A 4 -35.04 26.08 -31.59
CA SER A 4 -33.85 25.54 -30.91
C SER A 4 -34.20 24.25 -30.14
N PHE A 5 -33.24 23.31 -30.13
CA PHE A 5 -33.33 22.12 -29.27
C PHE A 5 -32.93 22.50 -27.85
N GLU A 6 -33.87 22.42 -26.91
CA GLU A 6 -33.65 22.69 -25.49
C GLU A 6 -33.61 21.38 -24.69
N PRO A 7 -32.42 20.82 -24.39
CA PRO A 7 -32.31 19.51 -23.74
C PRO A 7 -32.80 19.52 -22.29
N LYS A 8 -32.60 20.62 -21.56
CA LYS A 8 -32.89 20.71 -20.11
C LYS A 8 -34.31 20.26 -19.72
N PRO A 9 -35.40 20.83 -20.29
CA PRO A 9 -36.76 20.42 -19.93
C PRO A 9 -37.10 18.98 -20.38
N ILE A 10 -36.46 18.50 -21.47
CA ILE A 10 -36.67 17.16 -22.00
C ILE A 10 -36.05 16.12 -21.04
N GLU A 11 -34.79 16.29 -20.70
CA GLU A 11 -34.06 15.39 -19.79
C GLU A 11 -34.66 15.36 -18.39
N ALA A 12 -35.03 16.53 -17.85
CA ALA A 12 -35.66 16.64 -16.53
C ALA A 12 -37.01 15.90 -16.44
N ARG A 13 -37.73 15.78 -17.56
CA ARG A 13 -38.98 15.03 -17.65
C ARG A 13 -38.75 13.52 -17.77
N TRP A 14 -37.86 13.10 -18.67
CA TRP A 14 -37.77 11.70 -19.08
C TRP A 14 -37.06 10.81 -18.07
N TYR A 15 -35.99 11.31 -17.43
CA TYR A 15 -35.22 10.45 -16.53
C TYR A 15 -36.04 9.93 -15.34
N PRO A 16 -36.78 10.78 -14.58
CA PRO A 16 -37.63 10.28 -13.50
C PRO A 16 -38.70 9.30 -13.98
N ALA A 17 -39.25 9.51 -15.19
CA ALA A 17 -40.23 8.60 -15.76
C ALA A 17 -39.63 7.20 -16.05
N TRP A 18 -38.39 7.13 -16.56
CA TRP A 18 -37.71 5.85 -16.80
C TRP A 18 -37.37 5.11 -15.50
N GLU A 19 -36.85 5.83 -14.52
CA GLU A 19 -36.50 5.26 -13.21
C GLU A 19 -37.74 4.70 -12.50
N GLN A 20 -38.84 5.47 -12.46
CA GLN A 20 -40.11 5.03 -11.85
C GLN A 20 -40.76 3.85 -12.57
N SER A 21 -40.50 3.69 -13.87
CA SER A 21 -41.04 2.57 -14.66
C SER A 21 -40.27 1.25 -14.44
N GLY A 22 -39.18 1.25 -13.67
CA GLY A 22 -38.38 0.06 -13.39
C GLY A 22 -37.56 -0.44 -14.60
N TYR A 23 -37.40 0.37 -15.65
CA TYR A 23 -36.77 -0.05 -16.91
C TYR A 23 -35.28 -0.40 -16.79
N PHE A 24 -34.63 -0.04 -15.69
CA PHE A 24 -33.21 -0.28 -15.50
C PHE A 24 -32.91 -1.63 -14.87
N ALA A 25 -33.89 -2.23 -14.19
CA ALA A 25 -33.75 -3.52 -13.53
C ALA A 25 -33.73 -4.69 -14.56
N PRO A 26 -33.04 -5.79 -14.25
CA PRO A 26 -33.11 -7.01 -15.05
C PRO A 26 -34.57 -7.50 -15.16
N ASN A 27 -35.03 -7.81 -16.37
CA ASN A 27 -36.41 -8.25 -16.62
C ASN A 27 -36.59 -9.77 -16.41
N GLY A 28 -35.50 -10.50 -16.16
CA GLY A 28 -35.52 -11.95 -15.88
C GLY A 28 -35.62 -12.84 -17.13
N ALA A 29 -35.61 -12.28 -18.34
CA ALA A 29 -35.76 -13.00 -19.59
C ALA A 29 -34.63 -12.68 -20.59
N GLY A 30 -34.15 -13.70 -21.30
CA GLY A 30 -33.05 -13.58 -22.27
C GLY A 30 -31.68 -13.85 -21.66
N GLU A 31 -30.64 -13.79 -22.50
CA GLU A 31 -29.26 -14.04 -22.10
C GLU A 31 -28.76 -12.93 -21.14
N PRO A 32 -28.13 -13.26 -20.01
CA PRO A 32 -27.62 -12.25 -19.07
C PRO A 32 -26.48 -11.44 -19.68
N TYR A 33 -26.47 -10.13 -19.39
CA TYR A 33 -25.36 -9.25 -19.73
C TYR A 33 -25.12 -8.27 -18.59
N CYS A 34 -23.99 -8.40 -17.91
CA CYS A 34 -23.70 -7.62 -16.72
C CYS A 34 -22.50 -6.70 -16.95
N ILE A 35 -22.61 -5.46 -16.47
CA ILE A 35 -21.46 -4.57 -16.26
C ILE A 35 -21.48 -4.15 -14.79
N GLN A 36 -20.34 -4.30 -14.12
CA GLN A 36 -20.11 -3.70 -12.81
C GLN A 36 -19.60 -2.28 -13.02
N LEU A 37 -20.29 -1.28 -12.45
CA LEU A 37 -19.76 0.07 -12.37
C LEU A 37 -18.53 0.05 -11.44
N PRO A 38 -17.35 0.50 -11.89
CA PRO A 38 -16.25 0.82 -10.98
C PRO A 38 -16.73 1.90 -10.01
N PRO A 39 -16.92 1.57 -8.72
CA PRO A 39 -17.64 2.43 -7.81
C PRO A 39 -16.87 3.74 -7.59
N PRO A 40 -17.48 4.92 -7.83
CA PRO A 40 -16.80 6.18 -7.57
C PRO A 40 -16.51 6.34 -6.07
N ASN A 41 -15.33 6.87 -5.77
CA ASN A 41 -14.92 7.19 -4.40
C ASN A 41 -15.82 8.29 -3.81
N VAL A 42 -16.22 8.16 -2.55
CA VAL A 42 -16.99 9.17 -1.79
C VAL A 42 -16.12 10.36 -1.36
N THR A 43 -15.37 10.92 -2.31
CA THR A 43 -14.38 11.99 -2.10
C THR A 43 -14.83 13.33 -2.67
N GLY A 44 -16.13 13.54 -2.86
CA GLY A 44 -16.70 14.78 -3.38
C GLY A 44 -17.61 14.57 -4.59
N THR A 45 -17.25 15.15 -5.73
CA THR A 45 -18.05 15.17 -6.97
C THR A 45 -17.37 14.42 -8.11
N LEU A 46 -18.18 13.96 -9.07
CA LEU A 46 -17.72 13.38 -10.32
C LEU A 46 -17.08 14.44 -11.23
N HIS A 47 -16.05 14.03 -11.96
CA HIS A 47 -15.36 14.80 -13.00
C HIS A 47 -15.52 14.18 -14.41
N MET A 48 -15.00 14.83 -15.45
CA MET A 48 -15.18 14.42 -16.86
C MET A 48 -14.74 12.97 -17.16
N GLY A 49 -13.67 12.48 -16.53
CA GLY A 49 -13.28 11.06 -16.64
C GLY A 49 -14.39 10.08 -16.25
N HIS A 50 -15.14 10.36 -15.17
CA HIS A 50 -16.29 9.56 -14.78
C HIS A 50 -17.41 9.61 -15.83
N ALA A 51 -17.72 10.81 -16.35
CA ALA A 51 -18.73 10.98 -17.38
C ALA A 51 -18.39 10.20 -18.66
N PHE A 52 -17.12 10.23 -19.09
CA PHE A 52 -16.63 9.45 -20.22
C PHE A 52 -16.84 7.95 -20.00
N GLN A 53 -16.35 7.42 -18.89
CA GLN A 53 -16.43 6.00 -18.57
C GLN A 53 -17.89 5.51 -18.44
N GLN A 54 -18.72 6.26 -17.70
CA GLN A 54 -20.13 5.95 -17.49
C GLN A 54 -20.93 5.97 -18.79
N THR A 55 -20.64 6.93 -19.69
CA THR A 55 -21.30 7.01 -21.00
C THR A 55 -21.05 5.76 -21.84
N VAL A 56 -19.80 5.27 -21.87
CA VAL A 56 -19.44 4.05 -22.61
C VAL A 56 -20.18 2.83 -22.05
N MET A 57 -20.18 2.66 -20.72
CA MET A 57 -20.88 1.55 -20.06
C MET A 57 -22.41 1.62 -20.28
N ASP A 58 -23.01 2.80 -20.15
CA ASP A 58 -24.44 3.01 -20.37
C ASP A 58 -24.86 2.70 -21.81
N LEU A 59 -24.04 3.11 -22.80
CA LEU A 59 -24.27 2.80 -24.20
C LEU A 59 -24.33 1.29 -24.45
N LEU A 60 -23.36 0.54 -23.90
CA LEU A 60 -23.33 -0.92 -24.01
C LEU A 60 -24.55 -1.57 -23.36
N ILE A 61 -24.90 -1.14 -22.15
CA ILE A 61 -26.06 -1.65 -21.42
C ILE A 61 -27.35 -1.39 -22.18
N ARG A 62 -27.55 -0.17 -22.69
CA ARG A 62 -28.74 0.18 -23.47
C ARG A 62 -28.84 -0.63 -24.75
N TYR A 63 -27.74 -0.72 -25.50
CA TYR A 63 -27.68 -1.50 -26.74
C TYR A 63 -28.04 -2.98 -26.51
N GLN A 64 -27.45 -3.60 -25.49
CA GLN A 64 -27.71 -5.01 -25.18
C GLN A 64 -29.13 -5.23 -24.67
N ARG A 65 -29.65 -4.32 -23.83
CA ARG A 65 -31.04 -4.34 -23.34
C ARG A 65 -32.02 -4.27 -24.51
N MET A 66 -31.80 -3.33 -25.44
CA MET A 66 -32.61 -3.16 -26.64
C MET A 66 -32.49 -4.34 -27.62
N SER A 67 -31.39 -5.09 -27.56
CA SER A 67 -31.17 -6.32 -28.33
C SER A 67 -31.80 -7.57 -27.69
N GLY A 68 -32.53 -7.41 -26.57
CA GLY A 68 -33.24 -8.49 -25.90
C GLY A 68 -32.44 -9.23 -24.83
N LYS A 69 -31.26 -8.75 -24.45
CA LYS A 69 -30.49 -9.33 -23.33
C LYS A 69 -31.06 -8.90 -21.98
N ASN A 70 -30.92 -9.77 -20.98
CA ASN A 70 -31.25 -9.49 -19.59
C ASN A 70 -30.10 -8.70 -18.94
N THR A 71 -30.14 -7.37 -19.02
CA THR A 71 -29.01 -6.54 -18.60
C THR A 71 -29.04 -6.17 -17.12
N LEU A 72 -27.86 -6.23 -16.48
CA LEU A 72 -27.62 -5.66 -15.16
C LEU A 72 -26.46 -4.68 -15.26
N TRP A 73 -26.71 -3.40 -14.92
CA TRP A 73 -25.63 -2.47 -14.63
C TRP A 73 -25.63 -2.19 -13.13
N GLN A 74 -24.75 -2.91 -12.42
CA GLN A 74 -24.64 -2.83 -10.96
C GLN A 74 -23.94 -1.54 -10.57
N CYS A 75 -24.63 -0.64 -9.88
CA CYS A 75 -24.08 0.61 -9.38
C CYS A 75 -23.67 0.52 -7.90
N GLY A 76 -22.83 1.46 -7.49
CA GLY A 76 -22.42 1.63 -6.11
C GLY A 76 -21.33 2.67 -5.94
N THR A 77 -20.93 2.91 -4.70
CA THR A 77 -19.89 3.87 -4.31
C THR A 77 -18.84 3.22 -3.42
N ASP A 78 -17.60 3.73 -3.49
CA ASP A 78 -16.46 3.24 -2.72
C ASP A 78 -16.18 4.17 -1.53
N HIS A 79 -16.01 3.58 -0.35
CA HIS A 79 -15.64 4.25 0.89
C HIS A 79 -14.26 4.91 0.80
N ALA A 80 -13.38 4.43 -0.09
CA ALA A 80 -12.09 5.02 -0.43
C ALA A 80 -11.12 5.24 0.75
N GLY A 81 -11.30 4.52 1.86
CA GLY A 81 -10.41 4.46 3.04
C GLY A 81 -9.66 5.77 3.34
N ILE A 82 -8.37 5.78 3.01
CA ILE A 82 -7.42 6.89 3.22
C ILE A 82 -7.92 8.21 2.63
N ALA A 83 -8.45 8.20 1.41
CA ALA A 83 -8.83 9.42 0.71
C ALA A 83 -10.00 10.12 1.40
N THR A 84 -11.02 9.36 1.78
CA THR A 84 -12.17 9.89 2.54
C THR A 84 -11.75 10.37 3.91
N GLN A 85 -10.93 9.59 4.62
CA GLN A 85 -10.42 9.97 5.93
C GLN A 85 -9.65 11.30 5.86
N LYS A 86 -8.77 11.47 4.86
CA LYS A 86 -7.99 12.71 4.67
C LYS A 86 -8.90 13.93 4.42
N ILE A 87 -9.98 13.78 3.66
CA ILE A 87 -10.91 14.90 3.43
C ILE A 87 -11.56 15.35 4.73
N VAL A 88 -12.04 14.40 5.54
CA VAL A 88 -12.67 14.72 6.83
C VAL A 88 -11.67 15.30 7.83
N GLU A 89 -10.42 14.78 7.84
CA GLU A 89 -9.32 15.36 8.62
C GLU A 89 -9.01 16.81 8.19
N ASN A 90 -8.96 17.10 6.89
CA ASN A 90 -8.73 18.46 6.38
C ASN A 90 -9.87 19.42 6.77
N GLN A 91 -11.13 18.96 6.72
CA GLN A 91 -12.28 19.75 7.17
C GLN A 91 -12.23 20.04 8.67
N LEU A 92 -11.74 19.09 9.48
CA LEU A 92 -11.50 19.32 10.91
C LEU A 92 -10.36 20.31 11.15
N ALA A 93 -9.26 20.17 10.41
CA ALA A 93 -8.11 21.07 10.52
C ALA A 93 -8.49 22.51 10.18
N ALA A 94 -9.36 22.73 9.19
CA ALA A 94 -9.92 24.05 8.88
C ALA A 94 -10.76 24.66 10.02
N GLN A 95 -11.23 23.83 10.95
CA GLN A 95 -11.93 24.23 12.18
C GLN A 95 -11.00 24.28 13.40
N GLY A 96 -9.68 24.13 13.20
CA GLY A 96 -8.70 24.08 14.28
C GLY A 96 -8.77 22.82 15.14
N LYS A 97 -9.36 21.73 14.64
CA LYS A 97 -9.51 20.44 15.33
C LYS A 97 -8.79 19.33 14.59
N SER A 98 -8.43 18.28 15.31
CA SER A 98 -7.88 17.03 14.78
C SER A 98 -8.84 15.86 15.04
N LYS A 99 -8.61 14.73 14.37
CA LYS A 99 -9.34 13.48 14.69
C LYS A 99 -9.13 13.02 16.14
N HIS A 100 -7.96 13.31 16.71
CA HIS A 100 -7.63 12.94 18.09
C HIS A 100 -8.44 13.73 19.11
N ASP A 101 -8.79 14.99 18.80
CA ASP A 101 -9.67 15.81 19.65
C ASP A 101 -11.11 15.27 19.72
N LEU A 102 -11.56 14.55 18.68
CA LEU A 102 -12.90 13.94 18.63
C LEU A 102 -12.94 12.54 19.26
N GLY A 103 -11.85 11.78 19.15
CA GLY A 103 -11.85 10.35 19.39
C GLY A 103 -12.43 9.55 18.22
N ARG A 104 -12.21 8.23 18.24
CA ARG A 104 -12.47 7.34 17.09
C ARG A 104 -13.95 7.26 16.70
N GLU A 105 -14.85 7.08 17.67
CA GLU A 105 -16.28 6.90 17.41
C GLU A 105 -16.90 8.15 16.78
N ALA A 106 -16.67 9.32 17.38
CA ALA A 106 -17.19 10.58 16.86
C ALA A 106 -16.58 10.94 15.50
N PHE A 107 -15.30 10.61 15.28
CA PHE A 107 -14.68 10.77 13.97
C PHE A 107 -15.36 9.88 12.91
N ILE A 108 -15.58 8.60 13.19
CA ILE A 108 -16.26 7.67 12.26
C ILE A 108 -17.66 8.15 11.93
N ALA A 109 -18.42 8.63 12.92
CA ALA A 109 -19.74 9.22 12.68
C ALA A 109 -19.68 10.39 11.68
N LYS A 110 -18.70 11.28 11.83
CA LYS A 110 -18.50 12.40 10.90
C LYS A 110 -18.12 11.93 9.48
N VAL A 111 -17.40 10.82 9.35
CA VAL A 111 -17.09 10.22 8.04
C VAL A 111 -18.35 9.66 7.38
N TRP A 112 -19.26 9.06 8.15
CA TRP A 112 -20.58 8.64 7.65
C TRP A 112 -21.44 9.83 7.19
N ASP A 113 -21.46 10.92 7.94
CA ASP A 113 -22.17 12.15 7.54
C ASP A 113 -21.66 12.66 6.18
N TRP A 114 -20.33 12.68 6.01
CA TRP A 114 -19.70 13.04 4.73
C TRP A 114 -20.06 12.08 3.59
N LYS A 115 -20.08 10.77 3.86
CA LYS A 115 -20.50 9.76 2.88
C LYS A 115 -21.92 10.03 2.39
N GLU A 116 -22.84 10.40 3.28
CA GLU A 116 -24.23 10.68 2.88
C GLU A 116 -24.31 11.90 1.97
N GLU A 117 -23.58 12.97 2.27
CA GLU A 117 -23.51 14.17 1.43
C GLU A 117 -22.87 13.90 0.06
N SER A 118 -21.69 13.27 0.05
CA SER A 118 -20.92 12.99 -1.17
C SER A 118 -21.61 11.93 -2.03
N GLY A 119 -22.05 10.83 -1.43
CA GLY A 119 -22.77 9.74 -2.11
C GLY A 119 -24.06 10.24 -2.77
N SER A 120 -24.86 11.05 -2.06
CA SER A 120 -26.05 11.69 -2.63
C SER A 120 -25.74 12.58 -3.83
N THR A 121 -24.59 13.26 -3.80
CA THR A 121 -24.15 14.12 -4.90
C THR A 121 -23.70 13.32 -6.11
N ILE A 122 -22.91 12.26 -5.90
CA ILE A 122 -22.43 11.35 -6.96
C ILE A 122 -23.61 10.73 -7.71
N THR A 123 -24.57 10.15 -6.97
CA THR A 123 -25.72 9.49 -7.58
C THR A 123 -26.62 10.48 -8.32
N ARG A 124 -26.80 11.70 -7.80
CA ARG A 124 -27.50 12.78 -8.51
C ARG A 124 -26.81 13.18 -9.81
N GLN A 125 -25.48 13.25 -9.84
CA GLN A 125 -24.73 13.55 -11.06
C GLN A 125 -24.89 12.43 -12.10
N MET A 126 -24.81 11.16 -11.68
CA MET A 126 -25.03 10.02 -12.56
C MET A 126 -26.45 9.99 -13.15
N ARG A 127 -27.47 10.23 -12.31
CA ARG A 127 -28.86 10.37 -12.75
C ARG A 127 -29.02 11.51 -13.76
N ARG A 128 -28.35 12.65 -13.50
CA ARG A 128 -28.36 13.81 -14.39
C ARG A 128 -27.73 13.51 -15.74
N LEU A 129 -26.68 12.67 -15.79
CA LEU A 129 -26.06 12.17 -17.03
C LEU A 129 -26.93 11.16 -17.78
N GLY A 130 -28.01 10.67 -17.17
CA GLY A 130 -28.91 9.71 -17.79
C GLY A 130 -28.51 8.25 -17.59
N ALA A 131 -27.66 7.93 -16.61
CA ALA A 131 -27.21 6.55 -16.36
C ALA A 131 -28.40 5.59 -16.14
N SER A 132 -28.46 4.48 -16.89
CA SER A 132 -29.52 3.46 -16.79
C SER A 132 -29.16 2.27 -15.90
N CYS A 133 -28.46 2.54 -14.79
CA CYS A 133 -28.11 1.54 -13.79
C CYS A 133 -29.28 1.15 -12.89
N ASP A 134 -29.21 -0.05 -12.33
CA ASP A 134 -30.24 -0.56 -11.42
C ASP A 134 -30.06 0.05 -10.01
N TRP A 135 -30.68 1.21 -9.80
CA TRP A 135 -30.65 1.92 -8.52
C TRP A 135 -31.27 1.13 -7.36
N SER A 136 -32.14 0.16 -7.62
CA SER A 136 -32.74 -0.67 -6.56
C SER A 136 -31.71 -1.58 -5.88
N ARG A 137 -30.56 -1.77 -6.54
CA ARG A 137 -29.46 -2.62 -6.08
C ARG A 137 -28.22 -1.82 -5.73
N GLU A 138 -28.32 -0.49 -5.57
CA GLU A 138 -27.15 0.34 -5.26
C GLU A 138 -26.40 -0.21 -4.02
N ARG A 139 -25.07 -0.34 -4.17
CA ARG A 139 -24.18 -0.84 -3.11
C ARG A 139 -23.24 0.23 -2.58
N PHE A 140 -22.86 0.06 -1.33
CA PHE A 140 -21.74 0.81 -0.75
C PHE A 140 -20.73 -0.19 -0.23
N THR A 141 -19.44 0.01 -0.52
CA THR A 141 -18.39 -0.95 -0.14
C THR A 141 -18.39 -1.33 1.36
N MET A 142 -18.79 -0.41 2.25
CA MET A 142 -18.97 -0.69 3.68
C MET A 142 -20.44 -0.89 4.11
N ASP A 143 -21.35 -1.25 3.19
CA ASP A 143 -22.67 -1.73 3.55
C ASP A 143 -22.59 -3.11 4.23
N GLU A 144 -23.69 -3.54 4.87
CA GLU A 144 -23.74 -4.78 5.65
C GLU A 144 -23.35 -6.01 4.81
N GLY A 145 -23.85 -6.10 3.57
CA GLY A 145 -23.63 -7.26 2.71
C GLY A 145 -22.20 -7.36 2.22
N LEU A 146 -21.62 -6.25 1.76
CA LEU A 146 -20.23 -6.22 1.28
C LEU A 146 -19.24 -6.32 2.44
N SER A 147 -19.54 -5.73 3.60
CA SER A 147 -18.71 -5.88 4.81
C SER A 147 -18.67 -7.33 5.28
N ALA A 148 -19.80 -8.04 5.27
CA ALA A 148 -19.85 -9.47 5.58
C ALA A 148 -19.03 -10.30 4.57
N ALA A 149 -19.09 -9.96 3.27
CA ALA A 149 -18.31 -10.66 2.26
C ALA A 149 -16.79 -10.48 2.46
N VAL A 150 -16.32 -9.25 2.71
CA VAL A 150 -14.89 -8.96 2.97
C VAL A 150 -14.40 -9.73 4.20
N LYS A 151 -15.18 -9.69 5.29
CA LYS A 151 -14.86 -10.39 6.53
C LYS A 151 -14.77 -11.90 6.33
N ARG A 152 -15.74 -12.49 5.63
CA ARG A 152 -15.76 -13.91 5.28
C ARG A 152 -14.52 -14.31 4.47
N VAL A 153 -14.19 -13.56 3.42
CA VAL A 153 -13.01 -13.85 2.58
C VAL A 153 -11.72 -13.79 3.41
N PHE A 154 -11.60 -12.79 4.30
CA PHE A 154 -10.45 -12.71 5.19
C PHE A 154 -10.32 -13.96 6.07
N ILE A 155 -11.42 -14.40 6.70
CA ILE A 155 -11.42 -15.58 7.56
C ILE A 155 -11.10 -16.85 6.77
N GLU A 156 -11.72 -17.03 5.61
CA GLU A 156 -11.49 -18.19 4.74
C GLU A 156 -10.03 -18.27 4.28
N TRP A 157 -9.44 -17.15 3.85
CA TRP A 157 -8.05 -17.11 3.40
C TRP A 157 -7.04 -17.24 4.54
N TYR A 158 -7.35 -16.73 5.74
CA TYR A 158 -6.53 -16.97 6.93
C TYR A 158 -6.52 -18.45 7.30
N ARG A 159 -7.69 -19.09 7.37
CA ARG A 159 -7.80 -20.53 7.65
C ARG A 159 -7.16 -21.39 6.56
N ALA A 160 -7.14 -20.89 5.32
CA ALA A 160 -6.42 -21.51 4.22
C ALA A 160 -4.88 -21.34 4.31
N GLY A 161 -4.35 -20.53 5.23
CA GLY A 161 -2.93 -20.21 5.36
C GLY A 161 -2.40 -19.20 4.32
N LEU A 162 -3.31 -18.62 3.53
CA LEU A 162 -3.01 -17.64 2.47
C LEU A 162 -2.89 -16.22 3.03
N LEU A 163 -3.61 -15.89 4.09
CA LEU A 163 -3.39 -14.67 4.87
C LEU A 163 -2.52 -14.95 6.08
N TYR A 164 -1.52 -14.12 6.30
CA TYR A 164 -0.63 -14.23 7.46
C TYR A 164 -0.25 -12.85 8.00
N ARG A 165 0.12 -12.80 9.27
CA ARG A 165 0.69 -11.60 9.90
C ARG A 165 2.20 -11.79 10.02
N GLY A 166 2.96 -10.76 9.67
CA GLY A 166 4.40 -10.79 9.77
C GLY A 166 5.02 -9.42 9.88
N LYS A 167 6.22 -9.36 10.46
CA LYS A 167 7.03 -8.15 10.47
C LYS A 167 7.85 -8.09 9.19
N ARG A 168 7.46 -7.22 8.27
CA ARG A 168 8.13 -7.03 6.98
C ARG A 168 8.40 -5.56 6.74
N LEU A 169 9.33 -5.29 5.82
CA LEU A 169 9.55 -3.96 5.33
C LEU A 169 8.34 -3.57 4.45
N VAL A 170 7.73 -2.44 4.77
CA VAL A 170 6.62 -1.87 4.02
C VAL A 170 6.91 -0.44 3.65
N HIS A 171 6.24 0.03 2.60
CA HIS A 171 6.15 1.46 2.34
C HIS A 171 5.29 2.10 3.41
N TRP A 172 5.87 3.01 4.20
CA TRP A 172 5.19 3.71 5.27
C TRP A 172 5.07 5.19 4.96
N ASP A 173 3.86 5.73 5.09
CA ASP A 173 3.61 7.17 5.00
C ASP A 173 3.69 7.78 6.42
N PRO A 174 4.76 8.52 6.76
CA PRO A 174 4.93 9.06 8.11
C PRO A 174 3.98 10.22 8.43
N VAL A 175 3.34 10.81 7.42
CA VAL A 175 2.35 11.88 7.61
C VAL A 175 0.98 11.29 7.88
N LEU A 176 0.59 10.26 7.13
CA LEU A 176 -0.69 9.57 7.33
C LEU A 176 -0.64 8.53 8.46
N GLY A 177 0.55 8.06 8.82
CA GLY A 177 0.77 7.05 9.86
C GLY A 177 0.23 5.68 9.47
N THR A 178 0.39 5.28 8.21
CA THR A 178 -0.11 3.99 7.70
C THR A 178 0.85 3.38 6.68
N ALA A 179 0.83 2.05 6.59
CA ALA A 179 1.38 1.35 5.44
C ALA A 179 0.62 1.73 4.16
N VAL A 180 1.33 1.80 3.04
CA VAL A 180 0.79 1.95 1.68
C VAL A 180 1.32 0.84 0.80
N SER A 181 0.58 0.46 -0.23
CA SER A 181 1.03 -0.53 -1.22
C SER A 181 1.95 0.09 -2.27
N ASP A 182 2.73 -0.73 -2.95
CA ASP A 182 3.63 -0.30 -4.03
C ASP A 182 2.89 0.47 -5.13
N LEU A 183 1.62 0.14 -5.38
CA LEU A 183 0.75 0.82 -6.36
C LEU A 183 0.32 2.23 -5.93
N GLU A 184 0.45 2.55 -4.64
CA GLU A 184 0.11 3.85 -4.04
C GLU A 184 1.35 4.76 -3.90
N VAL A 185 2.52 4.29 -4.36
CA VAL A 185 3.79 5.02 -4.35
C VAL A 185 4.11 5.49 -5.77
N GLU A 186 4.43 6.77 -5.90
CA GLU A 186 4.93 7.36 -7.15
C GLU A 186 6.43 7.66 -7.01
N ASN A 187 7.23 7.24 -7.97
CA ASN A 187 8.67 7.53 -7.99
C ASN A 187 8.93 8.77 -8.83
N ILE A 188 9.35 9.85 -8.19
CA ILE A 188 9.71 11.11 -8.87
C ILE A 188 11.22 11.30 -8.93
N GLU A 189 11.73 11.80 -10.04
CA GLU A 189 13.13 12.17 -10.15
C GLU A 189 13.38 13.52 -9.47
N LYS A 190 14.38 13.61 -8.60
CA LYS A 190 14.78 14.85 -7.92
C LYS A 190 16.28 15.00 -7.84
N ASP A 191 16.76 16.23 -7.93
CA ASP A 191 18.17 16.55 -7.64
C ASP A 191 18.49 16.32 -6.16
N GLY A 192 19.57 15.59 -5.92
CA GLY A 192 20.10 15.33 -4.60
C GLY A 192 21.61 15.13 -4.65
N HIS A 193 22.14 14.39 -3.69
CA HIS A 193 23.57 14.13 -3.59
C HIS A 193 23.84 12.65 -3.31
N MET A 194 25.02 12.22 -3.69
CA MET A 194 25.67 10.99 -3.27
C MET A 194 26.82 11.38 -2.34
N TRP A 195 26.79 10.86 -1.11
CA TRP A 195 27.81 11.10 -0.08
C TRP A 195 28.71 9.88 0.02
N SER A 196 30.02 10.11 -0.11
CA SER A 196 31.05 9.10 0.11
C SER A 196 31.56 9.20 1.55
N ILE A 197 31.32 8.18 2.36
CA ILE A 197 31.59 8.18 3.81
C ILE A 197 32.62 7.10 4.12
N ARG A 198 33.64 7.44 4.89
CA ARG A 198 34.69 6.51 5.33
C ARG A 198 34.28 5.78 6.61
N TYR A 199 34.42 4.45 6.57
CA TYR A 199 34.18 3.51 7.67
C TYR A 199 35.55 2.94 8.05
N PRO A 200 36.13 3.38 9.18
CA PRO A 200 37.41 2.87 9.65
C PRO A 200 37.33 1.38 10.00
N ALA A 201 38.40 0.62 9.81
CA ALA A 201 38.49 -0.73 10.36
C ALA A 201 38.44 -0.69 11.91
N ALA A 202 37.85 -1.72 12.50
CA ALA A 202 37.87 -1.91 13.95
C ALA A 202 39.31 -2.13 14.46
N GLU A 203 40.06 -2.94 13.70
CA GLU A 203 41.45 -3.29 13.94
C GLU A 203 42.29 -2.94 12.70
N GLY A 204 43.46 -2.32 12.90
CA GLY A 204 44.36 -1.94 11.80
C GLY A 204 44.13 -0.53 11.25
N SER A 205 44.78 -0.22 10.12
CA SER A 205 44.75 1.10 9.47
C SER A 205 43.82 1.17 8.25
N ASP A 206 43.22 0.06 7.87
CA ASP A 206 42.38 -0.01 6.68
C ASP A 206 41.04 0.68 6.89
N SER A 207 40.38 1.07 5.80
CA SER A 207 39.05 1.67 5.85
C SER A 207 38.32 1.41 4.55
N VAL A 208 37.00 1.38 4.62
CA VAL A 208 36.12 1.28 3.45
C VAL A 208 35.46 2.65 3.22
N VAL A 209 35.26 3.01 1.97
CA VAL A 209 34.44 4.18 1.62
C VAL A 209 33.14 3.67 1.03
N VAL A 210 32.02 4.10 1.58
CA VAL A 210 30.67 3.72 1.13
C VAL A 210 30.00 4.93 0.51
N ALA A 211 29.40 4.75 -0.67
CA ALA A 211 28.57 5.75 -1.31
C ALA A 211 27.10 5.57 -0.91
N THR A 212 26.43 6.63 -0.46
CA THR A 212 25.00 6.59 -0.14
C THR A 212 24.29 7.89 -0.44
N THR A 213 22.99 7.81 -0.75
CA THR A 213 22.08 8.94 -0.91
C THR A 213 21.30 9.27 0.37
N ARG A 214 21.47 8.47 1.43
CA ARG A 214 20.74 8.59 2.70
C ARG A 214 21.70 8.45 3.89
N PRO A 215 22.59 9.43 4.15
CA PRO A 215 23.59 9.31 5.19
C PRO A 215 22.98 9.17 6.59
N GLU A 216 21.74 9.63 6.81
CA GLU A 216 21.03 9.42 8.06
C GLU A 216 20.73 7.94 8.35
N THR A 217 20.56 7.11 7.32
CA THR A 217 20.27 5.67 7.48
C THR A 217 21.50 4.87 7.89
N MET A 218 22.71 5.42 7.72
CA MET A 218 23.95 4.81 8.20
C MET A 218 23.88 4.46 9.69
N LEU A 219 23.19 5.27 10.48
CA LEU A 219 23.03 5.02 11.92
C LEU A 219 22.35 3.68 12.22
N GLY A 220 21.67 3.06 11.23
CA GLY A 220 21.03 1.75 11.32
C GLY A 220 21.78 0.63 10.61
N ASP A 221 23.00 0.88 10.13
CA ASP A 221 23.76 -0.13 9.39
C ASP A 221 24.09 -1.31 10.30
N VAL A 222 24.09 -2.48 9.67
CA VAL A 222 24.40 -3.76 10.32
C VAL A 222 25.50 -4.52 9.60
N ALA A 223 25.86 -4.11 8.38
CA ALA A 223 26.99 -4.64 7.61
C ALA A 223 27.39 -3.65 6.50
N VAL A 224 28.56 -3.88 5.90
CA VAL A 224 28.92 -3.34 4.59
C VAL A 224 29.09 -4.51 3.64
N ALA A 225 28.42 -4.48 2.49
CA ALA A 225 28.55 -5.51 1.47
C ALA A 225 29.56 -5.09 0.39
N VAL A 226 30.35 -6.05 -0.06
CA VAL A 226 31.23 -5.95 -1.23
C VAL A 226 30.97 -7.12 -2.16
N HIS A 227 31.27 -6.95 -3.44
CA HIS A 227 31.14 -8.06 -4.39
C HIS A 227 32.21 -9.13 -4.09
N PRO A 228 31.89 -10.45 -4.10
CA PRO A 228 32.84 -11.51 -3.79
C PRO A 228 34.09 -11.49 -4.69
N ASP A 229 33.92 -11.14 -5.96
CA ASP A 229 35.02 -11.05 -6.95
C ASP A 229 35.70 -9.67 -7.03
N ASP A 230 35.45 -8.76 -6.08
CA ASP A 230 36.15 -7.48 -6.05
C ASP A 230 37.48 -7.59 -5.31
N GLU A 231 38.56 -7.83 -6.06
CA GLU A 231 39.93 -7.98 -5.55
C GLU A 231 40.38 -6.81 -4.65
N ARG A 232 39.80 -5.61 -4.83
CA ARG A 232 40.09 -4.43 -3.99
C ARG A 232 39.66 -4.62 -2.53
N TYR A 233 38.62 -5.42 -2.27
CA TYR A 233 37.98 -5.53 -0.96
C TYR A 233 37.88 -6.97 -0.43
N GLN A 234 38.27 -7.99 -1.20
CA GLN A 234 38.25 -9.39 -0.77
C GLN A 234 38.93 -9.64 0.59
N HIS A 235 40.06 -8.98 0.83
CA HIS A 235 40.81 -9.11 2.10
C HIS A 235 40.07 -8.55 3.32
N LEU A 236 39.02 -7.73 3.11
CA LEU A 236 38.19 -7.17 4.17
C LEU A 236 36.98 -8.04 4.51
N ILE A 237 36.62 -9.02 3.68
CA ILE A 237 35.47 -9.89 3.94
C ILE A 237 35.65 -10.61 5.29
N GLY A 238 34.65 -10.51 6.17
CA GLY A 238 34.69 -11.05 7.53
C GLY A 238 35.34 -10.12 8.57
N GLN A 239 36.06 -9.08 8.15
CA GLN A 239 36.59 -8.07 9.07
C GLN A 239 35.48 -7.17 9.60
N ARG A 240 35.80 -6.42 10.67
CA ARG A 240 34.88 -5.50 11.35
C ARG A 240 35.26 -4.06 11.05
N LEU A 241 34.25 -3.22 10.83
CA LEU A 241 34.37 -1.78 10.63
C LEU A 241 33.71 -1.06 11.79
N LYS A 242 34.29 0.06 12.23
CA LYS A 242 33.62 1.01 13.13
C LYS A 242 32.57 1.78 12.34
N LEU A 243 31.33 1.68 12.78
CA LEU A 243 30.24 2.43 12.16
C LEU A 243 30.34 3.90 12.58
N PRO A 244 30.53 4.84 11.63
CA PRO A 244 30.74 6.26 11.96
C PRO A 244 29.65 6.84 12.86
N LEU A 245 30.06 7.74 13.76
CA LEU A 245 29.19 8.44 14.72
C LEU A 245 28.51 7.53 15.76
N THR A 246 28.83 6.24 15.81
CA THR A 246 28.28 5.28 16.77
C THR A 246 29.39 4.51 17.47
N ASP A 247 29.04 3.82 18.56
CA ASP A 247 29.93 2.89 19.26
C ASP A 247 29.83 1.44 18.74
N ARG A 248 29.26 1.24 17.53
CA ARG A 248 28.99 -0.09 16.97
C ARG A 248 30.08 -0.53 15.98
N GLU A 249 30.33 -1.83 15.96
CA GLU A 249 31.14 -2.49 14.93
C GLU A 249 30.28 -3.39 14.06
N ILE A 250 30.47 -3.32 12.75
CA ILE A 250 29.70 -4.07 11.75
C ILE A 250 30.62 -4.90 10.85
N PRO A 251 30.22 -6.11 10.44
CA PRO A 251 31.00 -6.95 9.54
C PRO A 251 31.00 -6.42 8.10
N VAL A 252 32.06 -6.75 7.37
CA VAL A 252 32.04 -6.75 5.90
C VAL A 252 31.58 -8.11 5.40
N ILE A 253 30.59 -8.14 4.51
CA ILE A 253 30.01 -9.35 3.92
C ILE A 253 30.21 -9.37 2.40
N ALA A 254 30.18 -10.56 1.82
CA ALA A 254 30.24 -10.74 0.37
C ALA A 254 28.83 -10.97 -0.20
N ASP A 255 28.38 -10.15 -1.15
CA ASP A 255 27.08 -10.34 -1.81
C ASP A 255 27.16 -9.94 -3.30
N GLU A 256 26.67 -10.81 -4.18
CA GLU A 256 26.70 -10.62 -5.64
C GLU A 256 25.77 -9.49 -6.12
N TYR A 257 24.85 -9.01 -5.27
CA TYR A 257 24.02 -7.84 -5.57
C TYR A 257 24.87 -6.57 -5.75
N VAL A 258 26.05 -6.51 -5.14
CA VAL A 258 26.90 -5.32 -5.16
C VAL A 258 27.51 -5.10 -6.54
N ASP A 259 27.16 -3.99 -7.19
CA ASP A 259 27.82 -3.56 -8.42
C ASP A 259 29.22 -3.01 -8.10
N ARG A 260 30.24 -3.65 -8.68
CA ARG A 260 31.66 -3.30 -8.53
C ARG A 260 32.01 -1.92 -9.10
N GLU A 261 31.30 -1.50 -10.15
CA GLU A 261 31.54 -0.27 -10.87
C GLU A 261 30.75 0.92 -10.30
N PHE A 262 29.68 0.64 -9.54
CA PHE A 262 28.86 1.69 -8.95
C PHE A 262 29.48 2.29 -7.69
N GLY A 263 29.63 3.61 -7.67
CA GLY A 263 30.15 4.34 -6.52
C GLY A 263 31.57 3.89 -6.15
N THR A 264 31.70 3.24 -4.99
CA THR A 264 32.96 2.69 -4.50
C THR A 264 33.07 1.17 -4.65
N GLY A 265 32.01 0.48 -5.11
CA GLY A 265 31.92 -0.99 -5.03
C GLY A 265 31.67 -1.53 -3.62
N CYS A 266 31.34 -0.65 -2.66
CA CYS A 266 30.94 -1.00 -1.30
C CYS A 266 29.58 -0.38 -0.98
N VAL A 267 28.66 -1.19 -0.45
CA VAL A 267 27.28 -0.78 -0.16
C VAL A 267 27.02 -0.94 1.34
N LYS A 268 26.50 0.11 1.99
CA LYS A 268 26.02 -0.01 3.37
C LYS A 268 24.74 -0.86 3.39
N ILE A 269 24.60 -1.71 4.39
CA ILE A 269 23.44 -2.58 4.55
C ILE A 269 22.61 -2.08 5.73
N THR A 270 21.45 -1.49 5.45
CA THR A 270 20.46 -1.00 6.43
C THR A 270 19.10 -1.70 6.26
N PRO A 271 18.97 -2.99 6.62
CA PRO A 271 17.81 -3.82 6.28
C PRO A 271 16.45 -3.29 6.78
N ALA A 272 16.44 -2.44 7.82
CA ALA A 272 15.21 -1.88 8.34
C ALA A 272 14.65 -0.69 7.54
N HIS A 273 15.40 -0.17 6.55
CA HIS A 273 15.12 1.11 5.90
C HIS A 273 15.35 1.14 4.38
N ASP A 274 15.68 0.01 3.77
CA ASP A 274 15.78 -0.16 2.31
C ASP A 274 15.40 -1.60 1.90
N PHE A 275 14.65 -1.75 0.81
CA PHE A 275 14.13 -3.05 0.37
C PHE A 275 15.22 -3.98 -0.18
N ASN A 276 16.24 -3.44 -0.84
CA ASN A 276 17.37 -4.24 -1.33
C ASN A 276 18.25 -4.67 -0.16
N ASP A 277 18.54 -3.74 0.76
CA ASP A 277 19.28 -4.05 1.98
C ASP A 277 18.54 -5.09 2.84
N TYR A 278 17.20 -5.04 2.86
CA TYR A 278 16.38 -6.05 3.55
C TYR A 278 16.58 -7.44 2.96
N GLN A 279 16.57 -7.57 1.63
CA GLN A 279 16.81 -8.86 0.98
C GLN A 279 18.24 -9.37 1.22
N ILE A 280 19.25 -8.49 1.18
CA ILE A 280 20.64 -8.84 1.52
C ILE A 280 20.70 -9.32 2.98
N GLY A 281 20.14 -8.54 3.91
CA GLY A 281 20.08 -8.89 5.33
C GLY A 281 19.46 -10.27 5.57
N GLN A 282 18.39 -10.60 4.85
CA GLN A 282 17.75 -11.91 4.93
C GLN A 282 18.63 -13.04 4.39
N ARG A 283 19.30 -12.87 3.24
CA ARG A 283 20.23 -13.87 2.69
C ARG A 283 21.37 -14.19 3.66
N HIS A 284 21.86 -13.17 4.35
CA HIS A 284 22.97 -13.28 5.31
C HIS A 284 22.53 -13.50 6.75
N HIS A 285 21.23 -13.65 7.01
CA HIS A 285 20.66 -13.86 8.35
C HIS A 285 21.06 -12.78 9.37
N ILE A 286 21.14 -11.52 8.93
CA ILE A 286 21.51 -10.38 9.75
C ILE A 286 20.25 -9.70 10.26
N ALA A 287 20.15 -9.56 11.59
CA ALA A 287 19.01 -8.91 12.22
C ALA A 287 18.92 -7.42 11.82
N PRO A 288 17.76 -6.94 11.36
CA PRO A 288 17.58 -5.53 11.03
C PRO A 288 17.59 -4.64 12.28
N LEU A 289 18.11 -3.41 12.15
CA LEU A 289 18.03 -2.38 13.20
C LEU A 289 17.22 -1.18 12.72
N THR A 290 16.05 -0.96 13.32
CA THR A 290 15.22 0.22 13.03
C THR A 290 15.73 1.44 13.79
N ILE A 291 16.01 2.53 13.09
CA ILE A 291 16.49 3.80 13.67
C ILE A 291 15.46 4.93 13.60
N PHE A 292 14.32 4.70 12.95
CA PHE A 292 13.24 5.68 12.89
C PHE A 292 12.02 5.25 13.68
N THR A 293 11.32 6.23 14.24
CA THR A 293 9.94 6.11 14.73
C THR A 293 8.96 6.13 13.55
N LEU A 294 7.69 5.81 13.79
CA LEU A 294 6.65 5.84 12.76
C LEU A 294 6.36 7.26 12.22
N ASP A 295 6.67 8.31 12.98
CA ASP A 295 6.65 9.71 12.51
C ASP A 295 8.00 10.14 11.89
N ALA A 296 8.85 9.18 11.54
CA ALA A 296 10.12 9.35 10.84
C ALA A 296 11.14 10.27 11.54
N LYS A 297 11.15 10.20 12.88
CA LYS A 297 12.18 10.79 13.73
C LYS A 297 13.19 9.73 14.16
N VAL A 298 14.41 10.15 14.43
CA VAL A 298 15.44 9.26 14.94
C VAL A 298 15.04 8.72 16.33
N ASN A 299 15.07 7.40 16.50
CA ASN A 299 14.68 6.71 17.73
C ASN A 299 15.87 6.45 18.67
N ASP A 300 15.64 5.69 19.73
CA ASP A 300 16.59 5.35 20.78
C ASP A 300 17.72 4.39 20.38
N ASN A 301 17.62 3.71 19.23
CA ASN A 301 18.70 2.87 18.69
C ASN A 301 19.86 3.68 18.08
N ALA A 302 19.67 4.98 17.87
CA ALA A 302 20.68 5.89 17.34
C ALA A 302 21.35 6.70 18.47
N PRO A 303 22.54 7.30 18.23
CA PRO A 303 23.23 8.13 19.20
C PRO A 303 22.35 9.26 19.76
N ALA A 304 22.47 9.53 21.07
CA ALA A 304 21.66 10.51 21.80
C ALA A 304 21.62 11.91 21.15
N ALA A 305 22.70 12.29 20.45
CA ALA A 305 22.79 13.57 19.74
C ALA A 305 21.74 13.74 18.63
N TYR A 306 21.22 12.66 18.05
CA TYR A 306 20.28 12.70 16.93
C TYR A 306 18.84 12.36 17.31
N GLN A 307 18.63 11.76 18.49
CA GLN A 307 17.32 11.25 18.92
C GLN A 307 16.26 12.36 18.91
N GLY A 308 15.07 12.03 18.39
CA GLY A 308 13.94 12.96 18.26
C GLY A 308 14.03 13.95 17.09
N MET A 309 15.16 14.01 16.36
CA MET A 309 15.26 14.82 15.15
C MET A 309 14.46 14.19 14.01
N ASP A 310 13.77 15.03 13.22
CA ASP A 310 13.27 14.62 11.91
C ASP A 310 14.42 14.13 11.03
N ARG A 311 14.20 13.08 10.24
CA ARG A 311 15.23 12.44 9.41
C ARG A 311 15.99 13.40 8.48
N PHE A 312 15.36 14.46 7.96
CA PHE A 312 16.04 15.41 7.09
C PHE A 312 16.88 16.41 7.89
N ALA A 313 16.46 16.76 9.11
CA ALA A 313 17.26 17.53 10.04
C ALA A 313 18.47 16.70 10.53
N ALA A 314 18.23 15.44 10.91
CA ALA A 314 19.27 14.49 11.29
C ALA A 314 20.30 14.33 10.17
N ARG A 315 19.86 14.17 8.92
CA ARG A 315 20.74 14.11 7.74
C ARG A 315 21.73 15.27 7.69
N LYS A 316 21.26 16.50 7.88
CA LYS A 316 22.11 17.70 7.83
C LYS A 316 23.13 17.68 8.96
N GLN A 317 22.71 17.34 10.18
CA GLN A 317 23.60 17.28 11.34
C GLN A 317 24.65 16.17 11.18
N ILE A 318 24.22 14.98 10.77
CA ILE A 318 25.10 13.81 10.54
C ILE A 318 26.17 14.13 9.50
N VAL A 319 25.81 14.78 8.39
CA VAL A 319 26.80 15.17 7.37
C VAL A 319 27.82 16.16 7.94
N ALA A 320 27.39 17.13 8.73
CA ALA A 320 28.28 18.10 9.37
C ALA A 320 29.23 17.42 10.39
N ASP A 321 28.72 16.46 11.17
CA ASP A 321 29.54 15.74 12.15
C ASP A 321 30.54 14.80 11.47
N LEU A 322 30.15 14.16 10.36
CA LEU A 322 31.06 13.35 9.54
C LEU A 322 32.19 14.20 8.94
N GLU A 323 31.88 15.40 8.48
CA GLU A 323 32.88 16.35 7.98
C GLU A 323 33.83 16.81 9.09
N ALA A 324 33.30 17.15 10.27
CA ALA A 324 34.09 17.54 11.43
C ALA A 324 35.05 16.43 11.91
N GLN A 325 34.67 15.16 11.75
CA GLN A 325 35.52 14.01 12.06
C GLN A 325 36.44 13.58 10.90
N GLY A 326 36.39 14.26 9.75
CA GLY A 326 37.17 13.91 8.56
C GLY A 326 36.77 12.58 7.92
N LEU A 327 35.56 12.09 8.20
CA LEU A 327 35.00 10.85 7.67
C LEU A 327 34.22 11.06 6.38
N LEU A 328 33.79 12.30 6.08
CA LEU A 328 33.19 12.65 4.81
C LEU A 328 34.28 12.81 3.74
N VAL A 329 34.27 11.93 2.73
CA VAL A 329 35.29 11.91 1.67
C VAL A 329 34.91 12.81 0.51
N GLU A 330 33.65 12.76 0.07
CA GLU A 330 33.19 13.45 -1.12
C GLU A 330 31.66 13.63 -1.11
N ILE A 331 31.18 14.70 -1.75
CA ILE A 331 29.77 14.92 -2.05
C ILE A 331 29.65 15.16 -3.57
N LYS A 332 28.87 14.32 -4.25
CA LYS A 332 28.59 14.47 -5.69
C LYS A 332 27.12 14.77 -5.94
N PRO A 333 26.76 15.70 -6.84
CA PRO A 333 25.39 15.82 -7.32
C PRO A 333 24.91 14.50 -7.93
N HIS A 334 23.68 14.11 -7.64
CA HIS A 334 23.11 12.85 -8.12
C HIS A 334 21.59 12.97 -8.29
N LYS A 335 21.05 12.37 -9.36
CA LYS A 335 19.59 12.26 -9.57
C LYS A 335 19.05 11.12 -8.72
N LEU A 336 18.09 11.44 -7.86
CA LEU A 336 17.43 10.49 -6.96
C LEU A 336 16.08 10.11 -7.52
N SER A 337 15.73 8.82 -7.43
CA SER A 337 14.35 8.38 -7.51
C SER A 337 13.76 8.42 -6.10
N LEU A 338 12.84 9.34 -5.84
CA LEU A 338 12.20 9.49 -4.53
C LEU A 338 10.80 8.87 -4.55
N PRO A 339 10.51 7.91 -3.67
CA PRO A 339 9.17 7.38 -3.51
C PRO A 339 8.31 8.38 -2.74
N ILE A 340 7.22 8.82 -3.36
CA ILE A 340 6.27 9.79 -2.82
C ILE A 340 4.89 9.14 -2.69
N SER A 341 4.18 9.47 -1.61
CA SER A 341 2.78 9.08 -1.43
C SER A 341 1.90 9.79 -2.45
N GLN A 342 1.13 9.05 -3.26
CA GLN A 342 0.11 9.63 -4.16
C GLN A 342 -0.99 10.40 -3.40
N ARG A 343 -1.04 10.25 -2.07
CA ARG A 343 -2.07 10.83 -1.22
C ARG A 343 -1.57 12.02 -0.44
N SER A 344 -0.41 11.96 0.20
CA SER A 344 0.08 13.00 1.12
C SER A 344 1.21 13.85 0.56
N ASP A 345 1.78 13.47 -0.58
CA ASP A 345 3.01 14.03 -1.15
C ASP A 345 4.25 13.86 -0.23
N ALA A 346 4.12 13.10 0.86
CA ALA A 346 5.24 12.79 1.73
C ALA A 346 6.20 11.81 1.08
N VAL A 347 7.50 11.96 1.38
CA VAL A 347 8.50 10.93 1.07
C VAL A 347 8.17 9.69 1.89
N ILE A 348 7.98 8.58 1.20
CA ILE A 348 7.68 7.28 1.78
C ILE A 348 8.93 6.72 2.44
N GLU A 349 8.76 6.17 3.64
CA GLU A 349 9.83 5.52 4.38
C GLU A 349 9.66 4.00 4.33
N PRO A 350 10.67 3.24 3.92
CA PRO A 350 10.69 1.80 4.17
C PRO A 350 10.81 1.58 5.69
N MET A 351 9.84 0.88 6.27
CA MET A 351 9.75 0.64 7.71
C MET A 351 9.36 -0.80 8.02
N LEU A 352 10.00 -1.38 9.04
CA LEU A 352 9.59 -2.68 9.57
C LEU A 352 8.39 -2.53 10.48
N THR A 353 7.24 -3.03 10.03
CA THR A 353 6.01 -3.00 10.82
C THR A 353 5.31 -4.35 10.76
N ASP A 354 4.56 -4.66 11.82
CA ASP A 354 3.69 -5.83 11.86
C ASP A 354 2.44 -5.56 11.02
N GLN A 355 2.29 -6.31 9.93
CA GLN A 355 1.20 -6.13 8.98
C GLN A 355 0.62 -7.49 8.56
N TRP A 356 -0.58 -7.43 7.99
CA TRP A 356 -1.25 -8.55 7.35
C TRP A 356 -0.92 -8.59 5.87
N PHE A 357 -0.54 -9.75 5.39
CA PHE A 357 -0.16 -10.00 4.01
C PHE A 357 -1.01 -11.13 3.42
N LEU A 358 -1.44 -10.92 2.18
CA LEU A 358 -1.93 -11.98 1.33
C LEU A 358 -0.76 -12.59 0.56
N ASP A 359 -0.55 -13.88 0.75
CA ASP A 359 0.37 -14.68 -0.05
C ASP A 359 -0.10 -14.72 -1.50
N LEU A 360 0.78 -14.29 -2.39
CA LEU A 360 0.58 -14.33 -3.84
C LEU A 360 1.76 -15.02 -4.56
N THR A 361 2.78 -15.44 -3.80
CA THR A 361 4.10 -15.76 -4.34
C THR A 361 4.54 -17.19 -4.06
N ARG A 362 4.08 -17.82 -2.97
CA ARG A 362 4.50 -19.17 -2.62
C ARG A 362 3.80 -20.21 -3.49
N ASP A 363 4.57 -21.18 -3.98
CA ASP A 363 4.02 -22.35 -4.69
C ASP A 363 3.28 -23.29 -3.71
N GLU A 364 3.83 -23.49 -2.51
CA GLU A 364 3.32 -24.41 -1.50
C GLU A 364 3.44 -23.78 -0.09
N LEU A 365 2.47 -24.07 0.77
CA LEU A 365 2.48 -23.70 2.18
C LEU A 365 3.32 -24.71 2.99
N PRO A 366 3.77 -24.36 4.21
CA PRO A 366 4.58 -25.28 5.04
C PRO A 366 3.92 -26.62 5.37
N ASP A 367 2.60 -26.71 5.28
CA ASP A 367 1.80 -27.91 5.55
C ASP A 367 1.46 -28.73 4.27
N GLY A 368 2.02 -28.36 3.12
CA GLY A 368 1.84 -29.05 1.84
C GLY A 368 0.63 -28.60 1.03
N ARG A 369 -0.20 -27.67 1.54
CA ARG A 369 -1.30 -27.09 0.76
C ARG A 369 -0.78 -26.12 -0.31
N PRO A 370 -1.56 -25.85 -1.39
CA PRO A 370 -1.17 -24.86 -2.39
C PRO A 370 -0.96 -23.48 -1.77
N GLY A 371 0.17 -22.85 -2.06
CA GLY A 371 0.44 -21.47 -1.67
C GLY A 371 -0.29 -20.45 -2.56
N GLY A 372 -0.12 -19.17 -2.26
CA GLY A 372 -0.77 -18.06 -2.95
C GLY A 372 -0.59 -18.06 -4.46
N LYS A 373 0.60 -18.45 -4.94
CA LYS A 373 0.87 -18.50 -6.38
C LYS A 373 0.00 -19.54 -7.08
N ARG A 374 -0.11 -20.76 -6.52
CA ARG A 374 -0.93 -21.83 -7.09
C ARG A 374 -2.42 -21.61 -6.89
N ALA A 375 -2.81 -21.03 -5.76
CA ALA A 375 -4.21 -20.84 -5.40
C ALA A 375 -4.84 -19.59 -6.06
N ILE A 376 -4.04 -18.55 -6.35
CA ILE A 376 -4.54 -17.23 -6.77
C ILE A 376 -3.85 -16.76 -8.06
N THR A 377 -2.52 -16.60 -8.04
CA THR A 377 -1.79 -15.91 -9.12
C THR A 377 -1.80 -16.69 -10.44
N ASP A 378 -1.46 -17.98 -10.42
CA ASP A 378 -1.45 -18.86 -11.59
C ASP A 378 -2.86 -18.99 -12.20
N PRO A 379 -3.95 -19.24 -11.43
CA PRO A 379 -5.31 -19.22 -11.97
C PRO A 379 -5.70 -17.87 -12.59
N ALA A 380 -5.33 -16.74 -11.96
CA ALA A 380 -5.61 -15.41 -12.48
C ALA A 380 -4.85 -15.11 -13.79
N LEU A 381 -3.63 -15.63 -13.92
CA LEU A 381 -2.84 -15.56 -15.14
C LEU A 381 -3.43 -16.46 -16.24
N ALA A 382 -3.76 -17.70 -15.91
CA ALA A 382 -4.38 -18.67 -16.81
C ALA A 382 -5.69 -18.15 -17.41
N ALA A 383 -6.54 -17.51 -16.59
CA ALA A 383 -7.78 -16.89 -17.05
C ALA A 383 -7.57 -15.92 -18.24
N VAL A 384 -6.44 -15.21 -18.26
CA VAL A 384 -6.09 -14.25 -19.33
C VAL A 384 -5.30 -14.90 -20.46
N THR A 385 -4.36 -15.78 -20.14
CA THR A 385 -3.50 -16.42 -21.15
C THR A 385 -4.28 -17.41 -22.02
N GLU A 386 -5.22 -18.16 -21.43
CA GLU A 386 -6.12 -19.12 -22.10
C GLU A 386 -7.33 -18.46 -22.77
N GLY A 387 -7.56 -17.15 -22.55
CA GLY A 387 -8.58 -16.37 -23.24
C GLY A 387 -9.98 -16.40 -22.64
N HIS A 388 -10.13 -16.85 -21.38
CA HIS A 388 -11.38 -16.72 -20.61
C HIS A 388 -11.70 -15.25 -20.31
N ILE A 389 -10.67 -14.42 -20.13
CA ILE A 389 -10.74 -12.96 -19.99
C ILE A 389 -10.14 -12.30 -21.24
N LYS A 390 -10.84 -11.30 -21.79
CA LYS A 390 -10.41 -10.54 -22.97
C LYS A 390 -10.17 -9.08 -22.61
N PHE A 391 -8.99 -8.57 -22.94
CA PHE A 391 -8.64 -7.17 -22.77
C PHE A 391 -8.98 -6.37 -24.03
N VAL A 392 -9.46 -5.14 -23.82
CA VAL A 392 -9.66 -4.15 -24.89
C VAL A 392 -9.04 -2.83 -24.45
N PRO A 393 -7.98 -2.34 -25.13
CA PRO A 393 -7.25 -2.99 -26.22
C PRO A 393 -6.41 -4.22 -25.78
N GLU A 394 -6.05 -5.08 -26.74
CA GLU A 394 -5.42 -6.39 -26.45
C GLU A 394 -4.01 -6.27 -25.84
N ASN A 395 -3.29 -5.18 -26.11
CA ASN A 395 -1.93 -4.96 -25.58
C ASN A 395 -1.87 -4.90 -24.04
N TRP A 396 -2.97 -4.59 -23.36
CA TRP A 396 -3.04 -4.63 -21.89
C TRP A 396 -2.82 -6.03 -21.30
N LYS A 397 -3.01 -7.09 -22.10
CA LYS A 397 -2.65 -8.46 -21.71
C LYS A 397 -1.18 -8.57 -21.33
N THR A 398 -0.28 -7.94 -22.09
CA THR A 398 1.17 -7.99 -21.80
C THR A 398 1.48 -7.33 -20.46
N THR A 399 0.92 -6.14 -20.22
CA THR A 399 1.09 -5.42 -18.95
C THR A 399 0.57 -6.24 -17.77
N TYR A 400 -0.62 -6.83 -17.89
CA TYR A 400 -1.21 -7.67 -16.85
C TYR A 400 -0.36 -8.91 -16.55
N VAL A 401 0.10 -9.61 -17.59
CA VAL A 401 0.97 -10.79 -17.45
C VAL A 401 2.28 -10.42 -16.77
N GLN A 402 2.93 -9.33 -17.21
CA GLN A 402 4.17 -8.85 -16.59
C GLN A 402 3.98 -8.48 -15.13
N TRP A 403 2.87 -7.83 -14.78
CA TRP A 403 2.54 -7.46 -13.41
C TRP A 403 2.34 -8.69 -12.52
N LEU A 404 1.47 -9.63 -12.90
CA LEU A 404 1.24 -10.85 -12.11
C LEU A 404 2.48 -11.74 -12.01
N THR A 405 3.32 -11.78 -13.04
CA THR A 405 4.56 -12.60 -13.02
C THR A 405 5.56 -12.10 -11.98
N ASN A 406 5.58 -10.79 -11.71
CA ASN A 406 6.52 -10.16 -10.77
C ASN A 406 5.85 -9.73 -9.46
N ILE A 407 4.63 -10.21 -9.20
CA ILE A 407 3.84 -9.78 -8.05
C ILE A 407 4.55 -10.16 -6.74
N GLN A 408 4.36 -9.32 -5.73
CA GLN A 408 4.80 -9.58 -4.36
C GLN A 408 3.58 -9.82 -3.48
N ASP A 409 3.77 -10.44 -2.32
CA ASP A 409 2.71 -10.60 -1.34
C ASP A 409 2.11 -9.23 -0.98
N TRP A 410 0.78 -9.18 -0.97
CA TRP A 410 0.07 -7.92 -0.86
C TRP A 410 -0.16 -7.54 0.61
N CYS A 411 0.38 -6.40 1.04
CA CYS A 411 0.06 -5.81 2.34
C CYS A 411 -1.40 -5.31 2.36
N VAL A 412 -2.27 -6.00 3.09
CA VAL A 412 -3.72 -5.74 3.14
C VAL A 412 -4.16 -4.91 4.36
N SER A 413 -3.34 -4.83 5.41
CA SER A 413 -3.67 -4.01 6.59
C SER A 413 -3.34 -2.53 6.39
N ARG A 414 -4.08 -1.68 7.10
CA ARG A 414 -3.91 -0.22 7.12
C ARG A 414 -4.20 0.31 8.52
N GLN A 415 -3.47 1.35 8.95
CA GLN A 415 -3.62 1.95 10.27
C GLN A 415 -4.59 3.13 10.21
N LEU A 416 -5.80 2.87 9.71
CA LEU A 416 -6.84 3.87 9.47
C LEU A 416 -7.98 3.72 10.47
N TRP A 417 -8.72 4.80 10.67
CA TRP A 417 -9.96 4.78 11.45
C TRP A 417 -11.17 4.46 10.57
N TRP A 418 -11.06 4.69 9.26
CA TRP A 418 -12.09 4.41 8.27
C TRP A 418 -11.71 3.22 7.37
N GLY A 419 -12.63 2.26 7.24
CA GLY A 419 -12.43 1.02 6.49
C GLY A 419 -13.02 -0.20 7.22
N HIS A 420 -12.90 -1.37 6.61
CA HIS A 420 -13.29 -2.62 7.26
C HIS A 420 -12.31 -2.97 8.38
N ARG A 421 -12.82 -3.23 9.58
CA ARG A 421 -12.01 -3.72 10.69
C ARG A 421 -11.63 -5.18 10.43
N ILE A 422 -10.34 -5.50 10.56
CA ILE A 422 -9.85 -6.87 10.39
C ILE A 422 -10.47 -7.77 11.48
N PRO A 423 -11.03 -8.94 11.13
CA PRO A 423 -11.65 -9.85 12.08
C PRO A 423 -10.60 -10.70 12.81
N ALA A 424 -9.63 -10.05 13.44
CA ALA A 424 -8.57 -10.67 14.21
C ALA A 424 -8.51 -10.14 15.65
N TRP A 425 -8.17 -11.02 16.58
CA TRP A 425 -7.98 -10.74 17.99
C TRP A 425 -6.61 -11.24 18.45
N PHE A 426 -6.06 -10.55 19.44
CA PHE A 426 -4.81 -10.88 20.10
C PHE A 426 -5.07 -11.17 21.56
N ASP A 427 -4.48 -12.24 22.06
CA ASP A 427 -4.42 -12.49 23.49
C ASP A 427 -3.28 -11.69 24.14
N ASP A 428 -3.15 -11.77 25.48
CA ASP A 428 -2.11 -11.03 26.21
C ASP A 428 -0.68 -11.56 25.93
N ALA A 429 -0.55 -12.72 25.29
CA ALA A 429 0.72 -13.30 24.83
C ALA A 429 1.06 -12.95 23.37
N GLY A 430 0.15 -12.28 22.64
CA GLY A 430 0.30 -11.93 21.23
C GLY A 430 -0.09 -13.03 20.24
N ASN A 431 -0.72 -14.12 20.70
CA ASN A 431 -1.27 -15.14 19.82
C ASN A 431 -2.46 -14.58 19.04
N ILE A 432 -2.62 -15.05 17.80
CA ILE A 432 -3.60 -14.52 16.85
C ILE A 432 -4.82 -15.44 16.76
N PHE A 433 -6.00 -14.86 16.86
CA PHE A 433 -7.28 -15.54 16.74
C PHE A 433 -8.12 -14.85 15.67
N VAL A 434 -8.65 -15.58 14.69
CA VAL A 434 -9.41 -15.00 13.55
C VAL A 434 -10.75 -15.72 13.41
N GLY A 435 -11.82 -14.95 13.31
CA GLY A 435 -13.17 -15.50 13.24
C GLY A 435 -14.26 -14.47 13.01
N GLU A 436 -15.49 -14.93 12.83
CA GLU A 436 -16.65 -14.06 12.66
C GLU A 436 -16.91 -13.23 13.93
N ASP A 437 -16.72 -13.82 15.09
CA ASP A 437 -16.78 -13.15 16.37
C ASP A 437 -15.73 -13.75 17.30
N GLU A 438 -15.68 -13.25 18.53
CA GLU A 438 -14.73 -13.75 19.51
C GLU A 438 -14.92 -15.25 19.82
N ALA A 439 -16.16 -15.75 19.79
CA ALA A 439 -16.45 -17.15 20.08
C ALA A 439 -15.97 -18.06 18.93
N ASP A 440 -16.23 -17.68 17.69
CA ASP A 440 -15.73 -18.35 16.49
C ASP A 440 -14.19 -18.29 16.43
N ALA A 441 -13.59 -17.14 16.73
CA ALA A 441 -12.13 -16.99 16.76
C ALA A 441 -11.46 -17.90 17.80
N ARG A 442 -12.08 -18.07 18.98
CA ARG A 442 -11.63 -19.02 20.02
C ARG A 442 -11.79 -20.48 19.58
N ALA A 443 -12.87 -20.81 18.89
CA ALA A 443 -13.15 -22.18 18.46
C ALA A 443 -12.19 -22.69 17.37
N PHE A 444 -11.68 -21.79 16.53
CA PHE A 444 -10.73 -22.09 15.46
C PHE A 444 -9.26 -21.76 15.80
N GLY A 445 -8.99 -21.26 17.01
CA GLY A 445 -7.63 -21.02 17.47
C GLY A 445 -6.89 -22.32 17.77
N ASP A 446 -5.61 -22.40 17.40
CA ASP A 446 -4.77 -23.58 17.64
C ASP A 446 -4.46 -23.78 19.14
N THR A 447 -4.62 -22.75 19.96
CA THR A 447 -4.30 -22.74 21.39
C THR A 447 -5.41 -22.09 22.20
N ALA A 448 -5.47 -22.42 23.49
CA ALA A 448 -6.31 -21.68 24.42
C ALA A 448 -5.74 -20.26 24.61
N PRO A 449 -6.57 -19.20 24.52
CA PRO A 449 -6.11 -17.82 24.63
C PRO A 449 -5.60 -17.51 26.04
N VAL A 450 -4.50 -16.77 26.09
CA VAL A 450 -3.91 -16.25 27.32
C VAL A 450 -4.56 -14.93 27.67
N GLY A 451 -5.47 -14.94 28.65
CA GLY A 451 -6.14 -13.73 29.12
C GLY A 451 -7.24 -13.22 28.19
N ALA A 452 -7.40 -11.91 28.10
CA ALA A 452 -8.50 -11.29 27.36
C ALA A 452 -8.12 -11.06 25.88
N LEU A 453 -9.05 -11.39 24.98
CA LEU A 453 -8.87 -11.13 23.56
C LEU A 453 -9.15 -9.66 23.26
N ARG A 454 -8.23 -9.03 22.52
CA ARG A 454 -8.34 -7.64 22.05
C ARG A 454 -8.32 -7.63 20.53
N GLN A 455 -9.36 -7.06 19.95
CA GLN A 455 -9.47 -6.99 18.49
C GLN A 455 -8.46 -5.98 17.91
N ASP A 456 -7.84 -6.34 16.77
CA ASP A 456 -6.92 -5.50 15.99
C ASP A 456 -7.49 -4.10 15.69
#